data_AF-A0A239P4T5-F1
#
_entry.id   AF-A0A239P4T5-F1
#
_cell.length_a   1.000
_cell.length_b   1.000
_cell.length_c   1.000
_cell.angle_alpha   90.00
_cell.angle_beta   90.00
_cell.angle_gamma   90.00
#
_symmetry.space_group_name_H-M   'P 1'
#
loop_
_entity.id
_entity.type
_entity.pdbx_description
1 polymer ?
#
loop_
_entity_poly.entity_id
_entity_poly.type
_entity_poly.pdbx_seq_one_letter_code
_entity_poly.pdbx_strand_id
1 'polypeptide(L)'
;MTRNASIDRTQDGAQLQKRSAGQRTNAPLERVTVNLTARSSQALDHAIEVTGDSKTDAINRAIQVYAFIEEILSNGGVAYVRPSSDAELERLRFI
;
A
#
# COMPACT_ATOMS: atom_id res chain seq x y z
N MET A 1 25.37 -67.88 9.26
CA MET A 1 24.45 -67.99 8.10
C MET A 1 23.29 -67.03 8.35
N THR A 2 23.47 -65.75 8.02
CA THR A 2 22.93 -65.07 6.83
C THR A 2 21.43 -64.74 6.96
N ARG A 3 21.11 -63.47 7.22
CA ARG A 3 20.27 -62.64 6.34
C ARG A 3 20.19 -61.20 6.86
N ASN A 4 20.81 -60.32 6.07
CA ASN A 4 20.53 -58.89 6.00
C ASN A 4 19.04 -58.66 5.75
N ALA A 5 18.43 -57.75 6.51
CA ALA A 5 17.22 -57.06 6.11
C ALA A 5 17.56 -55.56 6.03
N SER A 6 17.78 -55.11 4.80
CA SER A 6 17.95 -53.71 4.44
C SER A 6 16.63 -52.98 4.68
N ILE A 7 16.58 -52.11 5.68
CA ILE A 7 15.50 -51.12 5.81
C ILE A 7 15.97 -49.89 5.04
N ASP A 8 15.67 -49.87 3.74
CA ASP A 8 15.61 -48.64 2.97
C ASP A 8 14.28 -47.96 3.31
N ARG A 9 14.35 -46.91 4.11
CA ARG A 9 13.25 -45.96 4.30
C ARG A 9 13.84 -44.56 4.24
N THR A 10 14.48 -44.30 3.11
CA THR A 10 14.82 -42.94 2.70
C THR A 10 13.62 -42.37 1.93
N GLN A 11 13.29 -41.09 2.19
CA GLN A 11 12.35 -40.24 1.45
C GLN A 11 10.90 -40.15 1.99
N ASP A 12 10.72 -39.50 3.14
CA ASP A 12 9.42 -38.91 3.55
C ASP A 12 9.59 -37.55 4.26
N GLY A 13 10.64 -36.79 3.92
CA GLY A 13 10.99 -35.55 4.64
C GLY A 13 11.23 -34.31 3.78
N ALA A 14 11.08 -34.37 2.46
CA ALA A 14 11.52 -33.29 1.57
C ALA A 14 10.41 -32.67 0.71
N GLN A 15 9.15 -32.72 1.15
CA GLN A 15 8.02 -32.17 0.39
C GLN A 15 7.07 -31.29 1.19
N LEU A 16 7.58 -30.52 2.16
CA LEU A 16 6.81 -29.46 2.79
C LEU A 16 7.66 -28.22 3.00
N GLN A 17 8.20 -27.68 1.90
CA GLN A 17 8.72 -26.30 1.88
C GLN A 17 8.94 -25.73 0.47
N LYS A 18 8.06 -26.04 -0.48
CA LYS A 18 7.76 -25.06 -1.54
C LYS A 18 6.62 -24.20 -1.02
N ARG A 19 6.95 -23.34 -0.04
CA ARG A 19 6.11 -22.19 0.27
C ARG A 19 5.90 -21.47 -1.04
N SER A 20 4.67 -21.53 -1.53
CA SER A 20 4.17 -20.82 -2.70
C SER A 20 4.79 -19.44 -2.71
N ALA A 21 5.75 -19.22 -3.61
CA ALA A 21 6.18 -17.89 -3.97
C ALA A 21 4.89 -17.21 -4.42
N GLY A 22 4.34 -16.37 -3.55
CA GLY A 22 3.04 -15.74 -3.72
C GLY A 22 3.03 -15.15 -5.10
N GLN A 23 2.18 -15.72 -5.95
CA GLN A 23 1.92 -15.20 -7.26
C GLN A 23 1.29 -13.84 -7.01
N ARG A 24 2.12 -12.79 -6.97
CA ARG A 24 1.66 -11.41 -7.11
C ARG A 24 1.03 -11.40 -8.49
N THR A 25 -0.28 -11.62 -8.53
CA THR A 25 -1.08 -11.38 -9.72
C THR A 25 -0.82 -9.93 -10.07
N ASN A 26 0.01 -9.69 -11.08
CA ASN A 26 0.17 -8.38 -11.69
C ASN A 26 -1.20 -8.03 -12.26
N ALA A 27 -2.05 -7.43 -11.43
CA ALA A 27 -3.23 -6.74 -11.92
C ALA A 27 -2.74 -5.73 -12.98
N PRO A 28 -3.42 -5.63 -14.12
CA PRO A 28 -3.00 -4.70 -15.16
C PRO A 28 -2.92 -3.29 -14.59
N LEU A 29 -1.77 -2.64 -14.73
CA LEU A 29 -1.56 -1.26 -14.30
C LEU A 29 -2.20 -0.32 -15.32
N GLU A 30 -3.04 0.59 -14.86
CA GLU A 30 -3.52 1.71 -15.66
C GLU A 30 -2.45 2.83 -15.67
N ARG A 31 -2.13 3.35 -16.86
CA ARG A 31 -1.13 4.42 -17.02
C ARG A 31 -1.82 5.74 -17.36
N VAL A 32 -1.72 6.70 -16.44
CA VAL A 32 -2.30 8.03 -16.62
C VAL A 32 -1.17 9.06 -16.80
N THR A 33 -1.33 9.99 -17.74
CA THR A 33 -0.48 11.18 -17.86
C THR A 33 -1.29 12.39 -17.43
N VAL A 34 -0.78 13.15 -16.47
CA VAL A 34 -1.43 14.36 -15.95
C VAL A 34 -0.50 15.55 -16.03
N ASN A 35 -1.06 16.73 -16.23
CA ASN A 35 -0.36 17.98 -16.04
C ASN A 35 -0.65 18.47 -14.62
N LEU A 36 0.39 18.63 -13.81
CA LEU A 36 0.26 19.18 -12.46
C LEU A 36 0.35 20.70 -12.52
N THR A 37 -0.49 21.38 -11.74
CA THR A 37 -0.27 22.81 -11.46
C THR A 37 1.05 22.99 -10.70
N ALA A 38 1.64 24.19 -10.72
CA ALA A 38 2.85 24.47 -9.95
C ALA A 38 2.69 24.12 -8.45
N ARG A 39 1.52 24.43 -7.88
CA ARG A 39 1.16 24.10 -6.50
C ARG A 39 1.10 22.59 -6.27
N SER A 40 0.48 21.85 -7.19
CA SER A 40 0.39 20.38 -7.09
C SER A 40 1.75 19.70 -7.24
N SER A 41 2.63 20.22 -8.10
CA SER A 41 4.01 19.71 -8.22
C SER A 41 4.79 19.92 -6.93
N GLN A 42 4.74 21.12 -6.34
CA GLN A 42 5.40 21.41 -5.07
C GLN A 42 4.87 20.54 -3.92
N ALA A 43 3.56 20.33 -3.87
CA ALA A 43 2.95 19.44 -2.88
C ALA A 43 3.40 17.99 -3.04
N LEU A 44 3.55 17.51 -4.29
CA LEU A 44 4.10 16.17 -4.56
C LEU A 44 5.55 16.05 -4.09
N ASP A 45 6.39 17.03 -4.41
CA ASP A 45 7.79 17.04 -3.98
C ASP A 45 7.92 17.04 -2.45
N HIS A 46 7.11 17.86 -1.75
CA HIS A 46 7.07 17.88 -0.30
C HIS A 46 6.58 16.55 0.30
N ALA A 47 5.54 15.94 -0.29
CA ALA A 47 5.04 14.65 0.18
C ALA A 47 6.11 13.56 0.07
N ILE A 48 6.86 13.54 -1.03
CA ILE A 48 7.99 12.61 -1.23
C ILE A 48 9.09 12.86 -0.21
N GLU A 49 9.45 14.11 0.05
CA GLU A 49 10.48 14.47 1.03
C GLU A 49 10.12 14.00 2.44
N VAL A 50 8.88 14.20 2.86
CA VAL A 50 8.41 13.85 4.22
C VAL A 50 8.21 12.35 4.39
N THR A 51 7.73 11.65 3.36
CA THR A 51 7.37 10.22 3.45
C THR A 51 8.47 9.26 3.01
N GLY A 52 9.37 9.71 2.14
CA GLY A 52 10.33 8.84 1.43
C GLY A 52 9.71 7.98 0.33
N ASP A 53 8.43 8.19 -0.01
CA ASP A 53 7.74 7.44 -1.06
C ASP A 53 8.27 7.78 -2.47
N SER A 54 8.10 6.85 -3.42
CA SER A 54 8.32 7.18 -4.84
C SER A 54 7.23 8.14 -5.35
N LYS A 55 7.49 8.84 -6.47
CA LYS A 55 6.45 9.67 -7.15
C LYS A 55 5.17 8.87 -7.41
N THR A 56 5.31 7.63 -7.88
CA THR A 56 4.18 6.75 -8.17
C THR A 56 3.40 6.40 -6.89
N ASP A 57 4.09 6.06 -5.81
CA ASP A 57 3.45 5.70 -4.55
C ASP A 57 2.74 6.90 -3.91
N ALA A 58 3.38 8.08 -3.93
CA ALA A 58 2.79 9.32 -3.45
C ALA A 58 1.52 9.69 -4.23
N ILE A 59 1.55 9.60 -5.56
CA ILE A 59 0.37 9.87 -6.41
C ILE A 59 -0.75 8.84 -6.14
N ASN A 60 -0.42 7.55 -6.10
CA ASN A 60 -1.40 6.50 -5.84
C ASN A 60 -2.05 6.67 -4.47
N ARG A 61 -1.27 6.96 -3.43
CA ARG A 61 -1.79 7.20 -2.09
C ARG A 61 -2.64 8.47 -2.01
N ALA A 62 -2.24 9.54 -2.69
CA ALA A 62 -3.02 10.78 -2.75
C ALA A 62 -4.41 10.54 -3.36
N ILE A 63 -4.49 9.76 -4.45
CA ILE A 63 -5.77 9.40 -5.09
C ILE A 63 -6.65 8.58 -4.14
N GLN A 64 -6.09 7.60 -3.44
CA GLN A 64 -6.82 6.77 -2.48
C GLN A 64 -7.35 7.58 -1.30
N VAL A 65 -6.53 8.46 -0.73
CA VAL A 65 -6.92 9.35 0.37
C VAL A 65 -8.03 10.31 -0.09
N TYR A 66 -7.90 10.91 -1.26
CA TYR A 66 -8.92 11.78 -1.84
C TYR A 66 -10.26 11.04 -1.98
N ALA A 67 -10.26 9.85 -2.58
CA ALA A 67 -11.48 9.05 -2.75
C ALA A 67 -12.14 8.68 -1.41
N PHE A 68 -11.35 8.27 -0.42
CA PHE A 68 -11.85 7.93 0.92
C PHE A 68 -12.53 9.13 1.60
N ILE A 69 -11.93 10.31 1.50
CA ILE A 69 -12.49 11.53 2.06
C ILE A 69 -13.80 11.90 1.36
N GLU A 70 -13.82 11.86 0.03
CA GLU A 70 -15.02 12.15 -0.76
C GLU A 70 -16.17 11.19 -0.41
N GLU A 71 -15.88 9.91 -0.15
CA GLU A 71 -16.87 8.95 0.34
C GLU A 71 -17.47 9.37 1.70
N ILE A 72 -16.65 9.82 2.64
CA ILE A 72 -17.15 10.32 3.93
C ILE A 72 -18.06 11.53 3.72
N LEU A 73 -17.61 12.50 2.94
CA LEU A 73 -18.32 13.76 2.74
C LEU A 73 -19.64 13.58 1.98
N SER A 74 -19.64 12.75 0.93
CA SER A 74 -20.83 12.45 0.13
C SER A 74 -21.91 11.71 0.93
N ASN A 75 -21.52 10.94 1.95
CA ASN A 75 -22.43 10.29 2.89
C ASN A 75 -22.92 11.23 4.02
N GLY A 76 -22.66 12.53 3.92
CA GLY A 76 -23.05 13.54 4.92
C GLY A 76 -22.12 13.59 6.15
N GLY A 77 -21.00 12.86 6.10
CA GLY A 77 -19.97 12.89 7.13
C GLY A 77 -19.16 14.18 7.13
N VAL A 78 -18.33 14.33 8.16
CA VAL A 78 -17.44 15.49 8.34
C VAL A 78 -16.07 15.04 8.81
N ALA A 79 -15.01 15.63 8.25
CA ALA A 79 -13.63 15.37 8.64
C ALA A 79 -13.09 16.50 9.53
N TYR A 80 -12.41 16.12 10.61
CA TYR A 80 -11.71 17.04 11.50
C TYR A 80 -10.23 16.67 11.58
N VAL A 81 -9.38 17.68 11.69
CA VAL A 81 -7.93 17.55 11.89
C VAL A 81 -7.55 18.24 13.20
N ARG A 82 -6.60 17.65 13.91
CA ARG A 82 -5.91 18.29 15.03
C ARG A 82 -4.46 18.58 14.58
N PRO A 83 -4.10 19.84 14.27
CA PRO A 83 -2.79 20.16 13.68
C PRO A 83 -1.58 19.80 14.56
N SER A 84 -1.75 19.83 15.88
CA SER A 84 -0.75 19.41 16.88
C SER A 84 -1.47 18.88 18.13
N SER A 85 -0.79 18.11 19.00
CA SER A 85 -1.42 17.46 20.17
C SER A 85 -2.28 18.39 21.01
N ASP A 86 -1.88 19.66 21.10
CA ASP A 86 -2.48 20.66 21.98
C ASP A 86 -3.40 21.64 21.21
N ALA A 87 -3.46 21.55 19.88
CA ALA A 87 -4.34 22.39 19.07
C ALA A 87 -5.80 21.91 19.11
N GLU A 88 -6.75 22.83 18.92
CA GLU A 88 -8.16 22.48 18.81
C GLU A 88 -8.47 21.66 17.54
N LEU A 89 -9.60 20.95 17.56
CA LEU A 89 -10.09 20.26 16.36
C LEU A 89 -10.61 21.27 15.35
N GLU A 90 -10.08 21.21 14.14
CA GLU A 90 -10.48 22.05 13.02
C GLU A 90 -11.24 21.25 11.98
N ARG A 91 -12.39 21.77 11.53
CA ARG A 91 -13.14 21.15 10.43
C ARG A 91 -12.38 21.33 9.13
N LEU A 92 -12.00 20.22 8.52
CA LEU A 92 -11.29 20.23 7.27
C LEU A 92 -12.29 20.44 6.12
N ARG A 93 -11.96 21.35 5.19
CA ARG A 93 -12.74 21.61 3.97
C ARG A 93 -11.83 21.47 2.77
N PHE A 94 -12.20 20.61 1.85
CA PHE A 94 -11.58 20.51 0.53
C PHE A 94 -12.27 21.51 -0.40
N ILE A 95 -11.49 22.17 -1.26
CA ILE A 95 -11.93 23.15 -2.27
C ILE A 95 -11.46 22.70 -3.64
#